data_AF-A0A0B1S3E0-F1
#
_entry.id   AF-A0A0B1S3E0-F1
#
_cell.length_a   1.000
_cell.length_b   1.000
_cell.length_c   1.000
_cell.angle_alpha   90.00
_cell.angle_beta   90.00
_cell.angle_gamma   90.00
#
_symmetry.space_group_name_H-M   'P 1'
#
loop_
_entity.id
_entity.type
_entity.pdbx_description
1 polymer ?
#
loop_
_entity_poly.entity_id
_entity_poly.type
_entity_poly.pdbx_seq_one_letter_code
_entity_poly.pdbx_strand_id
1 'polypeptide(L)'
;MDGGVVHLAHPSGRKSSEGADFVIPMGFTQEQIFAKVSPIITSCIDGYNVCLFAYGHTGSGKTYTMEGPETDPGINQRAIMQLFEAADGRNKDIDYEISISMMEIYNEKIRDLLGTTSSPLAIRLGEDGRLSIPGLREVRVTSVDHVVEVLREGRKSKAVASTEAN
;
A
#
# COMPACT_ATOMS: atom_id res chain seq x y z
N MET A 1 -23.93 9.32 8.80
CA MET A 1 -22.81 9.47 7.86
C MET A 1 -22.24 10.84 8.12
N ASP A 2 -21.14 10.95 8.85
CA ASP A 2 -20.53 12.27 9.09
C ASP A 2 -19.94 12.79 7.78
N GLY A 3 -20.42 13.96 7.36
CA GLY A 3 -20.37 14.50 6.00
C GLY A 3 -19.01 14.95 5.50
N GLY A 4 -17.94 14.19 5.74
CA GLY A 4 -16.65 14.43 5.10
C GLY A 4 -16.03 15.78 5.47
N VAL A 5 -16.27 16.31 6.67
CA VAL A 5 -15.71 17.60 7.09
C VAL A 5 -14.73 17.40 8.23
N VAL A 6 -13.51 17.90 8.07
CA VAL A 6 -12.51 17.99 9.13
C VAL A 6 -12.62 19.36 9.77
N HIS A 7 -12.87 19.41 11.08
CA HIS A 7 -12.87 20.66 11.84
C HIS A 7 -11.50 20.89 12.50
N LEU A 8 -10.92 22.06 12.27
CA LEU A 8 -9.62 22.45 12.81
C LEU A 8 -9.79 23.60 13.79
N ALA A 9 -9.21 23.46 14.99
CA ALA A 9 -9.15 24.51 15.99
C ALA A 9 -7.73 25.08 16.06
N HIS A 10 -7.58 26.35 15.75
CA HIS A 10 -6.30 27.04 15.82
C HIS A 10 -6.03 27.51 17.26
N PRO A 11 -4.77 27.53 17.73
CA PRO A 11 -4.42 28.05 19.07
C PRO A 11 -4.89 29.48 19.36
N SER A 12 -5.13 30.28 18.31
CA SER A 12 -5.69 31.63 18.42
C SER A 12 -7.20 31.69 18.66
N GLY A 13 -7.88 30.54 18.76
CA GLY A 13 -9.33 30.43 18.90
C GLY A 13 -10.09 30.45 17.56
N ARG A 14 -9.40 30.68 16.43
CA ARG A 14 -9.99 30.59 15.09
C ARG A 14 -10.33 29.14 14.77
N LYS A 15 -11.54 28.90 14.25
CA LYS A 15 -11.97 27.60 13.72
C LYS A 15 -11.97 27.63 12.19
N SER A 16 -11.54 26.54 11.56
CA SER A 16 -11.70 26.31 10.13
C SER A 16 -12.26 24.91 9.88
N SER A 17 -12.71 24.65 8.67
CA SER A 17 -13.26 23.36 8.29
C SER A 17 -12.95 23.08 6.83
N GLU A 18 -12.51 21.87 6.53
CA GLU A 18 -12.12 21.44 5.20
C GLU A 18 -12.93 20.21 4.79
N GLY A 19 -13.35 20.16 3.52
CA GLY A 19 -14.06 19.03 2.95
C GLY A 19 -13.10 17.91 2.50
N ALA A 20 -13.56 16.68 2.63
CA ALA A 20 -12.93 15.46 2.17
C ALA A 20 -14.03 14.47 1.74
N ASP A 21 -13.72 13.51 0.88
CA ASP A 21 -14.68 12.45 0.53
C ASP A 21 -15.14 11.69 1.79
N PHE A 22 -14.19 11.41 2.69
CA PHE A 22 -14.45 10.77 3.97
C PHE A 22 -13.51 11.29 5.06
N VAL A 23 -14.02 11.36 6.29
CA VAL A 23 -13.22 11.59 7.50
C VAL A 23 -13.31 10.35 8.38
N ILE A 24 -12.16 9.87 8.84
CA ILE A 24 -12.03 8.66 9.63
C ILE A 24 -11.69 9.05 11.09
N PRO A 25 -12.62 8.88 12.04
CA PRO A 25 -12.38 9.13 13.46
C PRO A 25 -11.35 8.17 14.08
N MET A 26 -10.74 8.58 15.21
CA MET A 26 -9.73 7.78 15.92
C MET A 26 -10.19 6.40 16.41
N GLY A 27 -11.49 6.12 16.46
CA GLY A 27 -12.05 4.84 16.89
C GLY A 27 -12.20 3.78 15.79
N PHE A 28 -11.83 4.11 14.54
CA PHE A 28 -11.98 3.17 13.43
C PHE A 28 -10.92 2.06 13.49
N THR A 29 -11.34 0.83 13.24
CA THR A 29 -10.44 -0.31 13.06
C THR A 29 -9.82 -0.32 11.67
N GLN A 30 -8.75 -1.08 11.46
CA GLN A 30 -8.14 -1.23 10.13
C GLN A 30 -9.11 -1.82 9.11
N GLU A 31 -10.00 -2.71 9.56
CA GLU A 31 -11.07 -3.25 8.73
C GLU A 31 -12.06 -2.17 8.28
N GLN A 32 -12.47 -1.28 9.18
CA GLN A 32 -13.37 -0.18 8.86
C GLN A 32 -12.72 0.85 7.93
N ILE A 33 -11.43 1.12 8.11
CA ILE A 33 -10.64 1.94 7.19
C ILE A 33 -10.59 1.28 5.81
N PHE A 34 -10.24 -0.02 5.76
CA PHE A 34 -10.15 -0.77 4.52
C PHE A 34 -11.47 -0.78 3.75
N ALA A 35 -12.60 -0.97 4.44
CA ALA A 35 -13.93 -0.96 3.81
C ALA A 35 -14.27 0.34 3.06
N LYS A 36 -13.59 1.46 3.35
CA LYS A 36 -13.74 2.72 2.60
C LYS A 36 -13.01 2.72 1.26
N VAL A 37 -11.89 2.00 1.17
CA VAL A 37 -11.02 1.98 -0.03
C VAL A 37 -11.14 0.68 -0.82
N SER A 38 -11.74 -0.36 -0.25
CA SER A 38 -11.95 -1.66 -0.91
C SER A 38 -12.67 -1.57 -2.26
N PRO A 39 -13.64 -0.66 -2.51
CA PRO A 39 -14.30 -0.60 -3.81
C PRO A 39 -13.36 -0.18 -4.94
N ILE A 40 -12.45 0.77 -4.69
CA ILE A 40 -11.51 1.20 -5.74
C ILE A 40 -10.48 0.11 -6.05
N ILE A 41 -10.05 -0.66 -5.04
CA ILE A 41 -9.11 -1.78 -5.20
C ILE A 41 -9.68 -2.85 -6.16
N THR A 42 -10.97 -3.16 -6.08
CA THR A 42 -11.58 -4.18 -6.95
C THR A 42 -11.55 -3.84 -8.44
N SER A 43 -11.42 -2.56 -8.81
CA SER A 43 -11.29 -2.15 -10.20
C SER A 43 -10.01 -2.65 -10.88
N CYS A 44 -8.99 -3.06 -10.11
CA CYS A 44 -7.78 -3.70 -10.64
C CYS A 44 -8.11 -4.99 -11.42
N ILE A 45 -9.14 -5.72 -10.99
CA ILE A 45 -9.57 -6.96 -11.64
C ILE A 45 -10.21 -6.69 -13.02
N ASP A 46 -10.70 -5.47 -13.24
CA ASP A 46 -11.24 -5.00 -14.52
C ASP A 46 -10.16 -4.35 -15.41
N GLY A 47 -8.88 -4.39 -15.00
CA GLY A 47 -7.76 -3.85 -15.76
C GLY A 47 -7.48 -2.36 -15.53
N TYR A 48 -8.05 -1.76 -14.48
CA TYR A 48 -7.74 -0.38 -14.10
C TYR A 48 -6.51 -0.30 -13.19
N ASN A 49 -5.75 0.79 -13.30
CA ASN A 49 -4.64 1.07 -12.38
C ASN A 49 -5.15 1.82 -11.16
N VAL A 50 -4.76 1.37 -9.96
CA VAL A 50 -5.10 2.00 -8.68
C VAL A 50 -3.83 2.37 -7.92
N CYS A 51 -3.81 3.58 -7.35
CA CYS A 51 -2.72 4.03 -6.49
C CYS A 51 -3.30 4.51 -5.16
N LEU A 52 -2.80 3.94 -4.06
CA LEU A 52 -3.13 4.33 -2.70
C LEU A 52 -1.84 4.76 -2.00
N PHE A 53 -1.83 5.97 -1.44
CA PHE A 53 -0.71 6.48 -0.67
C PHE A 53 -1.20 7.12 0.62
N ALA A 54 -0.43 6.95 1.70
CA ALA A 54 -0.68 7.62 2.96
C ALA A 54 0.26 8.82 3.09
N TYR A 55 -0.30 9.98 3.44
CA TYR A 55 0.45 11.23 3.62
C TYR A 55 0.22 11.82 5.01
N GLY A 56 1.24 12.47 5.56
CA GLY A 56 1.21 13.08 6.89
C GLY A 56 2.58 13.16 7.54
N HIS A 57 2.69 13.85 8.67
CA HIS A 57 3.95 13.99 9.42
C HIS A 57 4.39 12.68 10.09
N THR A 58 5.63 12.59 10.58
CA THR A 58 6.11 11.43 11.35
C THR A 58 5.23 11.21 12.59
N GLY A 59 4.86 9.96 12.86
CA GLY A 59 3.95 9.61 13.96
C GLY A 59 2.46 9.77 13.64
N SER A 60 2.07 10.28 12.46
CA SER A 60 0.65 10.48 12.09
C SER A 60 -0.11 9.19 11.70
N GLY A 61 0.51 8.00 11.85
CA GLY A 61 -0.17 6.73 11.55
C GLY A 61 -0.09 6.23 10.10
N LYS A 62 0.78 6.78 9.23
CA LYS A 62 0.94 6.32 7.83
C LYS A 62 1.23 4.82 7.72
N THR A 63 2.29 4.35 8.40
CA THR A 63 2.69 2.93 8.42
C THR A 63 1.62 2.07 9.06
N TYR A 64 0.98 2.56 10.14
CA TYR A 64 -0.12 1.86 10.78
C TYR A 64 -1.27 1.64 9.79
N THR A 65 -1.72 2.68 9.09
CA THR A 65 -2.83 2.59 8.12
C THR A 65 -2.52 1.65 6.94
N MET A 66 -1.33 1.78 6.34
CA MET A 66 -0.98 1.01 5.14
C MET A 66 -0.56 -0.42 5.45
N GLU A 67 0.29 -0.63 6.45
CA GLU A 67 0.87 -1.94 6.76
C GLU A 67 0.12 -2.64 7.91
N GLY A 68 -0.21 -1.90 8.97
CA GLY A 68 -0.82 -2.42 10.20
C GLY A 68 0.09 -3.35 11.01
N PRO A 69 -0.26 -3.61 12.28
CA PRO A 69 0.34 -4.70 13.04
C PRO A 69 -0.04 -6.08 12.47
N GLU A 70 0.74 -7.12 12.75
CA GLU A 70 0.44 -8.49 12.29
C GLU A 70 -0.93 -9.00 12.79
N THR A 71 -1.38 -8.52 13.96
CA THR A 71 -2.68 -8.87 14.56
C THR A 71 -3.86 -8.12 13.97
N ASP A 72 -3.62 -6.98 13.31
CA ASP A 72 -4.65 -6.18 12.63
C ASP A 72 -4.07 -5.54 11.35
N PRO A 73 -3.95 -6.32 10.27
CA PRO A 73 -3.26 -5.88 9.06
C PRO A 73 -3.92 -4.65 8.43
N GLY A 74 -3.10 -3.79 7.83
CA GLY A 74 -3.56 -2.58 7.15
C GLY A 74 -4.04 -2.80 5.73
N ILE A 75 -4.11 -1.71 4.97
CA ILE A 75 -4.61 -1.69 3.59
C ILE A 75 -3.84 -2.65 2.68
N ASN A 76 -2.50 -2.72 2.76
CA ASN A 76 -1.68 -3.48 1.81
C ASN A 76 -2.06 -4.98 1.75
N GLN A 77 -2.11 -5.63 2.92
CA GLN A 77 -2.40 -7.06 2.99
C GLN A 77 -3.88 -7.33 2.68
N ARG A 78 -4.80 -6.52 3.21
CA ARG A 78 -6.24 -6.67 2.96
C ARG A 78 -6.58 -6.45 1.47
N ALA A 79 -5.91 -5.52 0.80
CA ALA A 79 -6.08 -5.26 -0.63
C ALA A 79 -5.72 -6.48 -1.47
N ILE A 80 -4.55 -7.07 -1.21
CA ILE A 80 -4.10 -8.25 -1.97
C ILE A 80 -5.02 -9.44 -1.72
N MET A 81 -5.44 -9.67 -0.46
CA MET A 81 -6.42 -10.70 -0.13
C MET A 81 -7.74 -10.52 -0.89
N GLN A 82 -8.26 -9.29 -0.95
CA GLN A 82 -9.48 -9.00 -1.69
C GLN A 82 -9.32 -9.23 -3.20
N LEU A 83 -8.12 -8.99 -3.77
CA LEU A 83 -7.85 -9.28 -5.17
C LEU A 83 -7.86 -10.79 -5.46
N PHE A 84 -7.31 -11.61 -4.55
CA PHE A 84 -7.42 -13.07 -4.65
C PHE A 84 -8.88 -13.53 -4.60
N GLU A 85 -9.64 -13.07 -3.61
CA GLU A 85 -11.07 -13.42 -3.48
C GLU A 85 -11.88 -12.98 -4.71
N ALA A 86 -11.60 -11.79 -5.26
CA ALA A 86 -12.27 -11.29 -6.44
C ALA A 86 -11.89 -12.04 -7.73
N ALA A 87 -10.64 -12.51 -7.84
CA ALA A 87 -10.17 -13.35 -8.93
C ALA A 87 -10.85 -14.74 -8.89
N ASP A 88 -10.87 -15.38 -7.72
CA ASP A 88 -11.47 -16.71 -7.52
C ASP A 88 -13.00 -16.71 -7.72
N GLY A 89 -13.67 -15.59 -7.38
CA GLY A 89 -15.12 -15.45 -7.49
C GLY A 89 -15.64 -15.12 -8.90
N ARG A 90 -14.77 -14.83 -9.87
CA ARG A 90 -15.15 -14.40 -11.22
C ARG A 90 -15.21 -15.56 -12.23
N ASN A 91 -15.60 -15.22 -13.46
CA ASN A 91 -15.80 -16.16 -14.55
C ASN A 91 -14.57 -17.07 -14.76
N LYS A 92 -14.80 -18.39 -14.88
CA LYS A 92 -13.77 -19.41 -15.09
C LYS A 92 -13.05 -19.29 -16.45
N ASP A 93 -13.50 -18.38 -17.30
CA ASP A 93 -12.89 -18.11 -18.61
C ASP A 93 -11.68 -17.16 -18.53
N ILE A 94 -11.38 -16.59 -17.36
CA ILE A 94 -10.24 -15.67 -17.16
C ILE A 94 -9.24 -16.29 -16.20
N ASP A 95 -8.01 -16.47 -16.66
CA ASP A 95 -6.88 -16.85 -15.82
C ASP A 95 -6.25 -15.60 -15.18
N TYR A 96 -6.23 -15.57 -13.85
CA TYR A 96 -5.61 -14.48 -13.08
C TYR A 96 -4.22 -14.88 -12.60
N GLU A 97 -3.24 -13.98 -12.79
CA GLU A 97 -1.93 -14.06 -12.17
C GLU A 97 -1.73 -12.81 -11.30
N ILE A 98 -1.34 -13.03 -10.04
CA ILE A 98 -1.07 -11.96 -9.09
C ILE A 98 0.41 -12.01 -8.71
N SER A 99 1.07 -10.87 -8.84
CA SER A 99 2.48 -10.71 -8.53
C SER A 99 2.70 -9.48 -7.65
N ILE A 100 3.73 -9.55 -6.80
CA ILE A 100 4.08 -8.49 -5.86
C ILE A 100 5.52 -8.05 -6.08
N SER A 101 5.73 -6.74 -6.10
CA SER A 101 7.03 -6.10 -5.94
C SER A 101 6.99 -5.16 -4.75
N MET A 102 8.07 -5.11 -3.97
CA MET A 102 8.21 -4.16 -2.86
C MET A 102 9.54 -3.44 -2.96
N MET A 103 9.51 -2.11 -2.87
CA MET A 103 10.70 -1.27 -2.91
C MET A 103 10.58 -0.12 -1.92
N GLU A 104 11.72 0.46 -1.56
CA GLU A 104 11.79 1.73 -0.86
C GLU A 104 12.60 2.75 -1.66
N ILE A 105 12.31 4.02 -1.42
CA ILE A 105 13.15 5.13 -1.87
C ILE A 105 13.82 5.70 -0.62
N TYR A 106 15.13 5.50 -0.52
CA TYR A 106 15.93 5.99 0.60
C TYR A 106 17.13 6.77 0.07
N ASN A 107 17.28 8.03 0.50
CA ASN A 107 18.33 8.93 0.03
C ASN A 107 18.40 9.00 -1.52
N GLU A 108 17.24 9.26 -2.15
CA GLU A 108 17.07 9.33 -3.62
C GLU A 108 17.49 8.06 -4.38
N LYS A 109 17.61 6.92 -3.68
CA LYS A 109 17.97 5.63 -4.26
C LYS A 109 16.82 4.65 -4.09
N ILE A 110 16.43 4.01 -5.19
CA ILE A 110 15.45 2.93 -5.18
C ILE A 110 16.15 1.66 -4.72
N ARG A 111 15.61 0.98 -3.72
CA ARG A 111 16.11 -0.30 -3.22
C ARG A 111 15.00 -1.34 -3.30
N ASP A 112 15.33 -2.50 -3.84
CA ASP A 112 14.43 -3.65 -3.85
C ASP A 112 14.39 -4.27 -2.44
N LEU A 113 13.18 -4.41 -1.87
CA LEU A 113 12.98 -5.01 -0.55
C LEU A 113 12.81 -6.53 -0.61
N LEU A 114 12.54 -7.09 -1.79
CA LEU A 114 12.46 -8.52 -2.04
C LEU A 114 13.73 -9.02 -2.76
N GLY A 115 14.58 -8.12 -3.24
CA GLY A 115 15.81 -8.47 -3.94
C GLY A 115 16.86 -9.12 -3.03
N THR A 116 17.77 -9.87 -3.64
CA THR A 116 18.95 -10.41 -2.93
C THR A 116 20.12 -9.42 -2.90
N THR A 117 20.04 -8.34 -3.69
CA THR A 117 21.10 -7.35 -3.83
C THR A 117 20.71 -6.04 -3.17
N SER A 118 21.67 -5.36 -2.58
CA SER A 118 21.50 -4.03 -1.97
C SER A 118 21.80 -2.88 -2.95
N SER A 119 22.07 -3.20 -4.21
CA SER A 119 22.41 -2.21 -5.23
C SER A 119 21.20 -1.36 -5.59
N PRO A 120 21.34 -0.02 -5.64
CA PRO A 120 20.26 0.85 -6.07
C PRO A 120 19.78 0.52 -7.49
N LEU A 121 18.47 0.55 -7.68
CA LEU A 121 17.82 0.43 -8.98
C LEU A 121 17.59 1.80 -9.60
N ALA A 122 17.41 1.83 -10.92
CA ALA A 122 17.15 3.05 -11.68
C ALA A 122 15.83 2.94 -12.44
N ILE A 123 15.10 4.05 -12.53
CA ILE A 123 13.91 4.18 -13.37
C ILE A 123 14.36 4.27 -14.83
N ARG A 124 13.66 3.58 -15.73
CA ARG A 124 13.84 3.68 -17.18
C ARG A 124 12.51 3.98 -17.86
N LEU A 125 12.56 4.86 -18.85
CA LEU A 125 11.46 5.10 -19.78
C LEU A 125 11.61 4.16 -20.98
N GLY A 126 10.65 3.26 -21.17
CA GLY A 126 10.59 2.39 -22.34
C GLY A 126 10.25 3.16 -23.62
N GLU A 127 10.48 2.54 -24.77
CA GLU A 127 10.14 3.11 -26.08
C GLU A 127 8.62 3.32 -26.25
N ASP A 128 7.82 2.57 -25.50
CA ASP A 128 6.37 2.69 -25.39
C ASP A 128 5.91 3.84 -24.47
N GLY A 129 6.85 4.61 -23.91
CA GLY A 129 6.57 5.69 -22.97
C GLY A 129 6.23 5.23 -21.56
N ARG A 130 6.37 3.92 -21.24
CA ARG A 130 6.08 3.39 -19.90
C ARG A 130 7.32 3.45 -19.02
N LEU A 131 7.14 3.88 -17.77
CA LEU A 131 8.20 3.83 -16.77
C LEU A 131 8.31 2.40 -16.23
N SER A 132 9.55 1.92 -16.09
CA SER A 132 9.90 0.62 -15.52
C SER A 132 11.09 0.76 -14.57
N ILE A 133 11.26 -0.23 -13.70
CA ILE A 133 12.42 -0.32 -12.79
C ILE A 133 13.09 -1.67 -13.07
N PRO A 134 14.01 -1.75 -14.04
CA PRO A 134 14.66 -2.99 -14.38
C PRO A 134 15.45 -3.55 -13.20
N GLY A 135 15.27 -4.85 -12.94
CA GLY A 135 15.88 -5.53 -11.81
C GLY A 135 15.07 -5.49 -10.51
N LEU A 136 13.92 -4.79 -10.48
CA LEU A 136 12.97 -4.92 -9.38
C LEU A 136 12.37 -6.32 -9.39
N ARG A 137 12.56 -7.07 -8.31
CA ARG A 137 12.03 -8.44 -8.18
C ARG A 137 10.51 -8.40 -8.16
N GLU A 138 9.94 -9.29 -8.96
CA GLU A 138 8.52 -9.58 -8.99
C GLU A 138 8.31 -11.01 -8.49
N VAL A 139 7.49 -11.16 -7.45
CA VAL A 139 7.19 -12.45 -6.84
C VAL A 139 5.76 -12.82 -7.15
N ARG A 140 5.57 -13.86 -7.98
CA ARG A 140 4.26 -14.44 -8.22
C ARG A 140 3.74 -15.08 -6.93
N VAL A 141 2.58 -14.64 -6.49
CA VAL A 141 1.90 -15.17 -5.30
C VAL A 141 0.74 -16.07 -5.72
N THR A 142 0.52 -17.12 -4.93
CA THR A 142 -0.44 -18.20 -5.26
C THR A 142 -1.45 -18.47 -4.14
N SER A 143 -1.28 -17.84 -2.98
CA SER A 143 -2.17 -17.96 -1.84
C SER A 143 -2.01 -16.77 -0.90
N VAL A 144 -2.99 -16.57 -0.03
CA VAL A 144 -2.94 -15.55 1.04
C VAL A 144 -1.73 -15.76 1.95
N ASP A 145 -1.40 -17.00 2.29
CA ASP A 145 -0.24 -17.30 3.15
C ASP A 145 1.08 -16.88 2.49
N HIS A 146 1.22 -17.13 1.18
CA HIS A 146 2.40 -16.70 0.43
C HIS A 146 2.51 -15.17 0.37
N VAL A 147 1.38 -14.46 0.26
CA VAL A 147 1.36 -12.98 0.37
C VAL A 147 1.91 -12.52 1.71
N VAL A 148 1.45 -13.12 2.82
CA VAL A 148 1.91 -12.76 4.17
C VAL A 148 3.41 -12.99 4.32
N GLU A 149 3.93 -14.09 3.78
CA GLU A 149 5.36 -14.40 3.78
C GLU A 149 6.17 -13.35 3.00
N VAL A 150 5.76 -13.03 1.77
CA VAL A 150 6.43 -12.02 0.92
C VAL A 150 6.42 -10.65 1.58
N LEU A 151 5.28 -10.22 2.14
CA LEU A 151 5.20 -8.94 2.86
C LEU A 151 6.10 -8.92 4.09
N ARG A 152 6.23 -10.04 4.81
CA ARG A 152 7.11 -10.18 5.97
C ARG A 152 8.59 -10.16 5.56
N GLU A 153 8.97 -10.77 4.44
CA GLU A 153 10.31 -10.69 3.85
C GLU A 153 10.68 -9.22 3.57
N GLY A 154 9.84 -8.50 2.84
CA GLY A 154 10.08 -7.10 2.50
C GLY A 154 10.20 -6.18 3.73
N ARG A 155 9.40 -6.43 4.77
CA ARG A 155 9.50 -5.69 6.05
C ARG A 155 10.82 -5.92 6.77
N LYS A 156 11.36 -7.16 6.76
CA LYS A 156 12.67 -7.45 7.37
C LYS A 156 13.77 -6.69 6.66
N SER A 157 13.78 -6.68 5.33
CA SER A 157 14.75 -5.93 4.52
C SER A 157 14.71 -4.43 4.85
N LYS A 158 13.51 -3.85 4.96
CA LYS A 158 13.30 -2.45 5.35
C LYS A 158 13.83 -2.11 6.74
N ALA A 159 13.60 -2.99 7.72
CA ALA A 159 14.09 -2.80 9.08
C ALA A 159 15.64 -2.80 9.15
N VAL A 160 16.29 -3.71 8.43
CA VAL A 160 17.77 -3.77 8.34
C VAL A 160 18.35 -2.51 7.67
N ALA A 161 17.67 -1.97 6.66
CA ALA A 161 18.08 -0.71 6.02
C ALA A 161 17.95 0.51 6.95
N SER A 162 16.96 0.49 7.85
CA SER A 162 16.73 1.58 8.81
C SER A 162 17.79 1.68 9.92
N THR A 163 18.52 0.60 10.20
CA THR A 163 19.61 0.57 11.19
C THR A 163 20.93 1.21 10.72
N GLU A 164 21.04 1.68 9.46
CA GLU A 164 22.18 2.53 9.05
C GLU A 164 21.99 4.01 9.43
N ALA A 165 20.81 4.40 9.91
CA ALA A 165 20.51 5.77 10.34
C ALA A 165 19.61 5.83 11.59
N ASN A 166 19.75 4.85 12.50
CA ASN A 166 19.37 4.90 13.92
C ASN A 166 20.14 3.87 14.74
#